data_AF-A0A060BPD8-F1
#
_entry.id   AF-A0A060BPD8-F1
#
_cell.length_a   1.000
_cell.length_b   1.000
_cell.length_c   1.000
_cell.angle_alpha   90.00
_cell.angle_beta   90.00
_cell.angle_gamma   90.00
#
_symmetry.space_group_name_H-M   'P 1'
#
loop_
_entity.id
_entity.type
_entity.pdbx_description
1 polymer ?
#
loop_
_entity_poly.entity_id
_entity_poly.type
_entity_poly.pdbx_seq_one_letter_code
_entity_poly.pdbx_strand_id
1 'polypeptide(L)'
;MGLPKGRGLHAQVWIAQVGRVPQLLLDSDVEENDRSARDVTDRLYGGGGDHRLLQEMLLGIGGVRAIRVYCRITGHPEPEVFHTNEGHAGF
;
A
#
# COMPACT_ATOMS: atom_id res chain seq x y z
N MET A 1 -5.90 7.11 -0.63
CA MET A 1 -4.96 7.91 -1.44
C MET A 1 -5.67 8.44 -2.68
N GLY A 2 -5.15 9.51 -3.28
CA GLY A 2 -5.70 10.03 -4.53
C GLY A 2 -5.23 9.22 -5.73
N LEU A 3 -6.13 8.98 -6.68
CA LEU A 3 -5.91 8.37 -7.98
C LEU A 3 -6.12 9.42 -9.09
N PRO A 4 -5.67 9.15 -10.34
CA PRO A 4 -5.98 10.01 -11.48
C PRO A 4 -7.48 10.27 -11.65
N LYS A 5 -7.83 11.39 -12.29
CA LYS A 5 -9.22 11.82 -12.53
C LYS A 5 -10.03 12.09 -11.25
N GLY A 6 -9.35 12.44 -10.15
CA GLY A 6 -9.98 12.80 -8.88
C GLY A 6 -10.61 11.63 -8.13
N ARG A 7 -10.26 10.39 -8.51
CA ARG A 7 -10.73 9.18 -7.82
C ARG A 7 -9.97 8.98 -6.50
N GLY A 8 -10.60 8.30 -5.55
CA GLY A 8 -9.98 7.86 -4.30
C GLY A 8 -9.77 6.35 -4.29
N LEU A 9 -8.73 5.91 -3.58
CA LEU A 9 -8.55 4.51 -3.18
C LEU A 9 -8.40 4.44 -1.67
N HIS A 10 -9.24 3.67 -1.03
CA HIS A 10 -9.16 3.30 0.37
C HIS A 10 -8.37 2.00 0.48
N ALA A 11 -7.52 1.89 1.49
CA ALA A 11 -6.81 0.66 1.77
C ALA A 11 -6.81 0.45 3.28
N GLN A 12 -7.11 -0.77 3.69
CA GLN A 12 -6.91 -1.21 5.06
C GLN A 12 -5.47 -1.69 5.24
N VAL A 13 -4.98 -1.60 6.47
CA VAL A 13 -3.65 -2.05 6.85
C VAL A 13 -3.80 -3.23 7.78
N TRP A 14 -3.30 -4.38 7.34
CA TRP A 14 -3.14 -5.56 8.17
C TRP A 14 -1.74 -5.57 8.77
N ILE A 15 -1.61 -6.05 10.02
CA ILE A 15 -0.32 -6.21 10.68
C ILE A 15 -0.11 -7.69 10.99
N ALA A 16 0.89 -8.28 10.34
CA ALA A 16 1.36 -9.62 10.65
C ALA A 16 2.66 -9.55 11.46
N GLN A 17 2.81 -10.37 12.49
CA GLN A 17 4.07 -10.46 13.23
C GLN A 17 4.97 -11.51 12.58
N VAL A 18 6.10 -11.08 12.03
CA VAL A 18 7.08 -11.95 11.38
C VAL A 18 8.35 -11.99 12.24
N GLY A 19 8.42 -13.00 13.09
CA GLY A 19 9.47 -13.10 14.11
C GLY A 19 9.40 -11.92 15.09
N ARG A 20 10.35 -11.00 14.97
CA ARG A 20 10.43 -9.79 15.84
C ARG A 20 10.01 -8.50 15.15
N VAL A 21 9.62 -8.56 13.88
CA VAL A 21 9.36 -7.38 13.05
C VAL A 21 7.88 -7.37 12.63
N PRO A 22 7.17 -6.24 12.80
CA PRO A 22 5.83 -6.08 12.26
C PRO A 22 5.89 -5.94 10.73
N GLN A 23 5.15 -6.78 10.01
CA GLN A 23 4.91 -6.64 8.58
C GLN A 23 3.55 -5.97 8.37
N LEU A 24 3.57 -4.81 7.71
CA LEU A 24 2.35 -4.10 7.31
C LEU A 24 1.98 -4.55 5.90
N LEU A 25 0.72 -4.96 5.72
CA LEU A 25 0.18 -5.42 4.45
C LEU A 25 -0.98 -4.49 4.07
N LEU A 26 -1.00 -4.02 2.82
CA LEU A 26 -2.05 -3.16 2.30
C LEU A 26 -3.06 -3.98 1.52
N ASP A 27 -4.34 -3.69 1.75
CA ASP A 27 -5.43 -4.37 1.08
C ASP A 27 -6.49 -3.35 0.65
N SER A 28 -6.82 -3.35 -0.64
CA SER A 28 -7.77 -2.44 -1.26
C SER A 28 -9.18 -3.02 -1.36
N ASP A 29 -9.41 -4.28 -1.00
CA ASP A 29 -10.74 -4.90 -1.02
C ASP A 29 -11.59 -4.44 0.18
N VAL A 30 -12.06 -3.20 0.10
CA VAL A 30 -12.90 -2.55 1.12
C VAL A 30 -14.13 -1.92 0.48
N GLU A 31 -15.22 -1.80 1.25
CA GLU A 31 -16.52 -1.44 0.70
C GLU A 31 -16.58 -0.03 0.09
N GLU A 32 -15.76 0.89 0.62
CA GLU A 32 -15.65 2.29 0.19
C GLU A 32 -15.09 2.43 -1.23
N ASN A 33 -14.42 1.39 -1.73
CA ASN A 33 -13.86 1.38 -3.07
C ASN A 33 -14.87 0.91 -4.11
N ASP A 34 -14.81 1.53 -5.30
CA ASP A 34 -15.42 0.94 -6.49
C ASP A 34 -14.68 -0.36 -6.89
N ARG A 35 -15.31 -1.15 -7.76
CA ARG A 35 -14.78 -2.45 -8.17
C ARG A 35 -13.34 -2.38 -8.67
N SER A 36 -13.01 -1.39 -9.51
CA SER A 36 -11.66 -1.27 -10.07
C SER A 36 -10.60 -0.92 -9.03
N ALA A 37 -10.98 -0.21 -7.97
CA ALA A 37 -10.09 0.10 -6.85
C ALA A 37 -9.95 -1.10 -5.91
N ARG A 38 -11.00 -1.89 -5.68
CA ARG A 38 -10.91 -3.15 -4.90
C ARG A 38 -10.02 -4.18 -5.56
N ASP A 39 -10.10 -4.26 -6.89
CA ASP A 39 -9.34 -5.24 -7.64
C ASP A 39 -7.82 -4.96 -7.60
N VAL A 40 -7.35 -3.78 -7.14
CA VAL A 40 -5.91 -3.43 -7.14
C VAL A 40 -5.07 -4.45 -6.36
N THR A 41 -5.61 -5.09 -5.33
CA THR A 41 -4.91 -6.11 -4.53
C THR A 41 -5.40 -7.54 -4.78
N ASP A 42 -6.11 -7.80 -5.89
CA ASP A 42 -6.80 -9.08 -6.14
C ASP A 42 -5.86 -10.26 -6.45
N ARG A 43 -4.71 -10.01 -7.09
CA ARG A 43 -3.77 -11.05 -7.50
C ARG A 43 -2.34 -10.56 -7.63
N LEU A 44 -1.39 -11.46 -7.36
CA LEU A 44 0.03 -11.26 -7.64
C LEU A 44 0.33 -11.54 -9.13
N TYR A 45 1.18 -10.72 -9.73
CA TYR A 45 1.66 -10.88 -11.12
C TYR A 45 0.53 -10.95 -12.16
N GLY A 46 -0.46 -10.07 -12.04
CA GLY A 46 -1.59 -10.00 -12.96
C GLY A 46 -1.93 -8.57 -13.39
N GLY A 47 -2.87 -8.48 -14.34
CA GLY A 47 -3.34 -7.21 -14.88
C GLY A 47 -2.46 -6.64 -16.01
N GLY A 48 -2.96 -5.56 -16.61
CA GLY A 48 -2.23 -4.75 -17.60
C GLY A 48 -1.41 -3.63 -16.95
N GLY A 49 -0.75 -2.80 -17.76
CA GLY A 49 0.12 -1.71 -17.28
C GLY A 49 -0.55 -0.75 -16.30
N ASP A 50 -1.80 -0.35 -16.56
CA ASP A 50 -2.55 0.54 -15.65
C ASP A 50 -2.82 -0.09 -14.28
N HIS A 51 -3.11 -1.38 -14.25
CA HIS A 51 -3.35 -2.11 -13.01
C HIS A 51 -2.07 -2.20 -12.18
N ARG A 52 -0.95 -2.54 -12.84
CA ARG A 52 0.36 -2.58 -12.22
C ARG A 52 0.77 -1.19 -11.70
N LEU A 53 0.53 -0.13 -12.44
CA LEU A 53 0.79 1.23 -11.98
C LEU A 53 0.02 1.56 -10.69
N LEU A 54 -1.25 1.17 -10.60
CA LEU A 54 -2.03 1.37 -9.38
C LEU A 54 -1.49 0.57 -8.19
N GLN A 55 -1.03 -0.66 -8.42
CA GLN A 55 -0.36 -1.48 -7.40
C GLN A 55 0.94 -0.82 -6.91
N GLU A 56 1.78 -0.35 -7.83
CA GLU A 56 3.04 0.31 -7.52
C GLU A 56 2.82 1.64 -6.78
N MET A 57 1.81 2.42 -7.19
CA MET A 57 1.38 3.62 -6.46
C MET A 57 0.91 3.28 -5.05
N LEU A 58 0.03 2.28 -4.89
CA LEU A 58 -0.47 1.84 -3.58
C LEU A 58 0.68 1.40 -2.67
N LEU A 59 1.62 0.60 -3.19
CA LEU A 59 2.75 0.12 -2.42
C LEU A 59 3.70 1.26 -2.03
N GLY A 60 4.05 2.16 -2.96
CA GLY A 60 4.94 3.29 -2.69
C GLY A 60 4.30 4.34 -1.77
N ILE A 61 3.27 5.04 -2.28
CA ILE A 61 2.63 6.15 -1.57
C ILE A 61 1.82 5.64 -0.37
N GLY A 62 1.03 4.58 -0.57
CA GLY A 62 0.22 3.99 0.49
C GLY A 62 1.09 3.34 1.57
N GLY A 63 2.17 2.66 1.18
CA GLY A 63 3.11 2.03 2.11
C GLY A 63 3.80 3.04 3.02
N VAL A 64 4.36 4.12 2.47
CA VAL A 64 4.98 5.19 3.26
C VAL A 64 3.98 5.84 4.23
N ARG A 65 2.74 6.05 3.79
CA ARG A 65 1.67 6.58 4.65
C ARG A 65 1.33 5.61 5.79
N ALA A 66 1.21 4.32 5.50
CA ALA A 66 0.93 3.31 6.51
C ALA A 66 2.05 3.21 7.55
N ILE A 67 3.32 3.24 7.12
CA ILE A 67 4.49 3.25 8.00
C ILE A 67 4.47 4.47 8.94
N ARG A 68 4.26 5.68 8.40
CA ARG A 68 4.21 6.91 9.22
C ARG A 68 3.09 6.86 10.26
N VAL A 69 1.90 6.36 9.86
CA VAL A 69 0.78 6.18 10.78
C VAL A 69 1.14 5.17 11.86
N TYR A 70 1.73 4.02 11.49
CA TYR A 70 2.15 2.99 12.43
C TYR A 70 3.18 3.52 13.44
N CYS A 71 4.24 4.20 12.99
CA CYS A 71 5.23 4.82 13.87
C CYS A 71 4.57 5.78 14.86
N ARG A 72 3.69 6.66 14.37
CA ARG A 72 2.97 7.62 15.23
C ARG A 72 2.09 6.96 16.29
N ILE A 73 1.32 5.93 15.95
CA ILE A 73 0.38 5.30 16.90
C ILE A 73 1.07 4.35 17.89
N THR A 74 2.21 3.77 17.51
CA THR A 74 2.92 2.79 18.34
C THR A 74 4.13 3.37 19.07
N GLY A 75 4.58 4.57 18.70
CA GLY A 75 5.81 5.18 19.21
C GLY A 75 7.09 4.59 18.63
N HIS A 76 7.03 3.81 17.55
CA HIS A 76 8.24 3.38 16.84
C HIS A 76 8.94 4.59 16.21
N PRO A 77 10.28 4.60 16.16
CA PRO A 77 11.01 5.64 15.44
C PRO A 77 10.63 5.64 13.96
N GLU A 78 10.57 6.83 13.35
CA GLU A 78 10.38 6.93 11.91
C GLU A 78 11.63 6.44 11.18
N PRO A 79 11.48 5.72 10.05
CA PRO A 79 12.62 5.24 9.28
C PRO A 79 13.33 6.39 8.57
N GLU A 80 14.66 6.38 8.65
CA GLU A 80 15.54 7.31 7.90
C GLU A 80 15.90 6.77 6.52
N VAL A 81 15.79 5.45 6.34
CA VAL A 81 16.14 4.74 5.11
C VAL A 81 14.95 3.89 4.67
N PHE A 82 14.57 4.03 3.40
CA PHE A 82 13.59 3.18 2.75
C PHE A 82 14.32 2.32 1.70
N HIS A 83 14.09 1.02 1.75
CA HIS A 83 14.53 0.09 0.71
C HIS A 83 13.32 -0.35 -0.10
N THR A 84 13.32 -0.01 -1.39
CA THR A 84 12.33 -0.49 -2.34
C THR A 84 12.86 -1.77 -2.98
N ASN A 85 12.20 -2.90 -2.74
CA ASN A 85 12.57 -4.14 -3.41
C ASN A 85 12.15 -4.02 -4.88
N GLU A 86 13.14 -3.89 -5.77
CA GLU A 86 12.98 -3.59 -7.20
C GLU A 86 12.23 -2.26 -7.49
N GLY A 87 12.06 -1.92 -8.78
CA GLY A 87 11.40 -0.67 -9.21
C GLY A 87 9.89 -0.60 -8.89
N HIS A 88 9.32 -1.65 -8.32
CA HIS A 88 7.89 -1.81 -8.06
C HIS A 88 7.34 -0.91 -6.94
N ALA A 89 8.19 -0.23 -6.17
CA ALA A 89 7.77 0.63 -5.05
C ALA A 89 8.34 2.07 -5.13
N GLY A 90 8.75 2.53 -6.32
CA GLY A 90 9.46 3.81 -6.48
C GLY A 90 8.61 5.10 -6.39
N PHE A 91 7.32 5.02 -6.06
CA PHE A 91 6.36 6.14 -6.10
C PHE A 91 6.04 6.76 -4.74
#